data_AF-A0A3B1CBA2-F1
#
_entry.id   AF-A0A3B1CBA2-F1
#
_cell.length_a   1.000
_cell.length_b   1.000
_cell.length_c   1.000
_cell.angle_alpha   90.00
_cell.angle_beta   90.00
_cell.angle_gamma   90.00
#
_symmetry.space_group_name_H-M   'P 1'
#
loop_
_entity.id
_entity.type
_entity.pdbx_description
1 polymer ?
#
loop_
_entity_poly.entity_id
_entity_poly.type
_entity_poly.pdbx_seq_one_letter_code
_entity_poly.pdbx_strand_id
1 'polypeptide(L)'
;MSVFKFKSGSGFLNSLRGRYLTTAGILTLVVLCAAGTAQIYLFHAETQSRINIRARNEAIEYNYQIHNILRQAENVQNTFLLTPLHKYRHTLNEYFDIALRNTSELKKTSWIHSTGQEQEIKHLHTDISMLKQASDKLATIRSKIENLFPAITILRKVMLVNNRNFYTAASQGLNETNSADMDPSQREIHELFEASRLEWLRMINHFRRNLLLLTGSFGASKSQIQALANNIKAEYEQVQHLLAILNDKKRQGQLGFQGSQSLSDMETSARKWWTAYQNINVAHDSGQWRADVPFVKNTIHPLYDKIWRHL
;
A
#
# COMPACT_ATOMS: atom_id res chain seq x y z
N MET A 1 -20.17 -1.30 107.75
CA MET A 1 -19.43 -0.41 106.84
C MET A 1 -17.94 -0.71 107.01
N SER A 2 -17.36 -1.50 106.11
CA SER A 2 -15.98 -2.00 106.19
C SER A 2 -15.36 -1.93 104.80
N VAL A 3 -14.38 -1.04 104.65
CA VAL A 3 -13.64 -0.71 103.43
C VAL A 3 -12.58 -1.79 103.18
N PHE A 4 -12.68 -2.48 102.04
CA PHE A 4 -11.62 -3.39 101.55
C PHE A 4 -10.41 -2.55 101.07
N LYS A 5 -9.33 -2.56 101.86
CA LYS A 5 -8.01 -2.04 101.47
C LYS A 5 -7.31 -3.05 100.56
N PHE A 6 -7.11 -2.68 99.29
CA PHE A 6 -6.14 -3.35 98.42
C PHE A 6 -4.73 -3.02 98.94
N LYS A 7 -4.02 -4.06 99.41
CA LYS A 7 -2.63 -3.99 99.83
C LYS A 7 -1.76 -3.96 98.57
N SER A 8 -1.23 -2.79 98.20
CA SER A 8 -0.27 -2.67 97.08
C SER A 8 1.03 -3.37 97.47
N GLY A 9 1.30 -4.53 96.87
CA GLY A 9 2.57 -5.26 97.02
C GLY A 9 3.69 -4.59 96.24
N SER A 10 4.44 -3.70 96.89
CA SER A 10 5.66 -3.06 96.37
C SER A 10 6.91 -3.96 96.53
N GLY A 11 6.83 -5.24 96.12
CA GLY A 11 7.90 -6.22 96.37
C GLY A 11 8.49 -6.94 95.14
N PHE A 12 7.78 -7.01 94.01
CA PHE A 12 8.19 -7.88 92.91
C PHE A 12 9.32 -7.27 92.04
N LEU A 13 9.32 -5.95 91.86
CA LEU A 13 10.29 -5.21 91.02
C LEU A 13 11.67 -4.95 91.68
N ASN A 14 11.79 -5.19 92.99
CA ASN A 14 13.04 -4.99 93.74
C ASN A 14 13.88 -6.27 93.94
N SER A 15 13.41 -7.43 93.48
CA SER A 15 14.24 -8.64 93.41
C SER A 15 14.96 -8.74 92.06
N LEU A 16 16.21 -9.22 92.05
CA LEU A 16 16.98 -9.50 90.82
C LEU A 16 16.17 -10.35 89.83
N ARG A 17 15.46 -11.37 90.33
CA ARG A 17 14.60 -12.25 89.51
C ARG A 17 13.44 -11.48 88.84
N GLY A 18 12.80 -10.55 89.54
CA GLY A 18 11.73 -9.73 89.00
C GLY A 18 12.18 -8.79 87.88
N ARG A 19 13.37 -8.19 88.04
CA ARG A 19 13.97 -7.32 87.01
C ARG A 19 14.30 -8.10 85.74
N TYR A 20 14.96 -9.25 85.86
CA TYR A 20 15.24 -10.13 84.71
C TYR A 20 13.96 -10.55 83.98
N LEU A 21 12.91 -10.93 84.72
CA LEU A 21 11.63 -11.32 84.15
C LEU A 21 10.96 -10.17 83.38
N THR A 22 11.00 -8.94 83.90
CA THR A 22 10.50 -7.75 83.20
C THR A 22 11.30 -7.42 81.95
N THR A 23 12.63 -7.47 81.99
CA THR A 23 13.45 -7.25 80.77
C THR A 23 13.20 -8.33 79.72
N ALA A 24 13.10 -9.61 80.12
CA ALA A 24 12.78 -10.69 79.21
C ALA A 24 11.38 -10.52 78.60
N GLY A 25 10.38 -10.12 79.41
CA GLY A 25 9.03 -9.81 78.93
C GLY A 25 9.00 -8.65 77.93
N ILE A 26 9.70 -7.55 78.22
CA ILE A 26 9.83 -6.40 77.30
C ILE A 26 10.54 -6.81 76.02
N LEU A 27 11.65 -7.55 76.11
CA LEU A 27 12.38 -8.03 74.94
C LEU A 27 11.50 -8.91 74.06
N THR A 28 10.72 -9.81 74.68
CA THR A 28 9.79 -10.70 73.97
C THR A 28 8.69 -9.89 73.29
N LEU A 29 8.14 -8.86 73.97
CA LEU A 29 7.15 -7.95 73.41
C LEU A 29 7.71 -7.17 72.21
N VAL A 30 8.93 -6.66 72.31
CA VAL A 30 9.60 -5.93 71.22
C VAL A 30 9.84 -6.84 70.01
N VAL A 31 10.30 -8.07 70.23
CA VAL A 31 10.50 -9.06 69.16
C VAL A 31 9.16 -9.42 68.50
N LEU A 32 8.09 -9.61 69.27
CA LEU A 32 6.75 -9.90 68.75
C LEU A 32 6.19 -8.71 67.95
N CYS A 33 6.37 -7.48 68.43
CA CYS A 33 5.96 -6.28 67.70
C CYS A 33 6.75 -6.11 66.41
N ALA A 34 8.08 -6.32 66.43
CA ALA A 34 8.93 -6.25 65.24
C ALA A 34 8.60 -7.34 64.21
N ALA A 35 8.33 -8.57 64.67
CA ALA A 35 7.88 -9.66 63.80
C ALA A 35 6.50 -9.36 63.19
N GLY A 36 5.57 -8.81 63.99
CA GLY A 36 4.25 -8.39 63.52
C GLY A 36 4.31 -7.29 62.47
N THR A 37 5.11 -6.24 62.67
CA THR A 37 5.28 -5.16 61.69
C THR A 37 5.99 -5.63 60.44
N ALA A 38 7.02 -6.48 60.56
CA ALA A 38 7.70 -7.08 59.42
C ALA A 38 6.75 -7.96 58.59
N GLN A 39 5.87 -8.73 59.23
CA GLN A 39 4.91 -9.60 58.54
C GLN A 39 3.82 -8.79 57.84
N ILE A 40 3.33 -7.71 58.44
CA ILE A 40 2.40 -6.77 57.80
C ILE A 40 3.06 -6.12 56.58
N TYR A 41 4.32 -5.67 56.71
CA TYR A 41 5.07 -5.07 55.61
C TYR A 41 5.30 -6.06 54.46
N LEU A 42 5.74 -7.29 54.77
CA LEU A 42 5.90 -8.38 53.79
C LEU A 42 4.59 -8.68 53.07
N PHE A 43 3.47 -8.78 53.78
CA PHE A 43 2.17 -9.04 53.18
C PHE A 43 1.73 -7.91 52.22
N HIS A 44 1.98 -6.65 52.58
CA HIS A 44 1.73 -5.51 51.70
C HIS A 44 2.67 -5.49 50.48
N ALA A 45 3.94 -5.80 50.67
CA ALA A 45 4.92 -5.86 49.58
C ALA A 45 4.61 -7.00 48.60
N GLU A 46 4.21 -8.18 49.09
CA GLU A 46 3.79 -9.31 48.26
C GLU A 46 2.51 -9.04 47.48
N THR A 47 1.50 -8.44 48.13
CA THR A 47 0.24 -8.10 47.46
C THR A 47 0.45 -7.03 46.37
N GLN A 48 1.23 -5.98 46.66
CA GLN A 48 1.58 -4.97 45.65
C GLN A 48 2.41 -5.56 44.51
N SER A 49 3.37 -6.43 44.83
CA SER A 49 4.18 -7.13 43.82
C SER A 49 3.32 -8.00 42.91
N ARG A 50 2.37 -8.78 43.46
CA ARG A 50 1.43 -9.59 42.67
C ARG A 50 0.55 -8.74 41.75
N ILE A 51 0.06 -7.60 42.23
CA ILE A 51 -0.74 -6.66 41.41
C ILE A 51 0.10 -6.10 40.26
N ASN A 52 1.33 -5.64 40.55
CA ASN A 52 2.24 -5.10 39.54
C ASN A 52 2.64 -6.16 38.50
N ILE A 53 2.91 -7.40 38.94
CA ILE A 53 3.22 -8.52 38.04
C ILE A 53 2.02 -8.85 37.15
N ARG A 54 0.81 -8.90 37.70
CA ARG A 54 -0.40 -9.16 36.91
C ARG A 54 -0.64 -8.07 35.86
N ALA A 55 -0.57 -6.79 36.26
CA ALA A 55 -0.75 -5.66 35.34
C ALA A 55 0.30 -5.66 34.21
N ARG A 56 1.56 -5.97 34.54
CA ARG A 56 2.63 -6.10 33.55
C ARG A 56 2.37 -7.27 32.60
N ASN A 57 1.98 -8.43 33.11
CA ASN A 57 1.71 -9.61 32.29
C ASN A 57 0.52 -9.37 31.35
N GLU A 58 -0.51 -8.68 31.82
CA GLU A 58 -1.65 -8.27 30.99
C GLU A 58 -1.22 -7.33 29.85
N ALA A 59 -0.37 -6.34 30.15
CA ALA A 59 0.19 -5.46 29.12
C ALA A 59 1.06 -6.21 28.10
N ILE A 60 1.89 -7.17 28.55
CA ILE A 60 2.70 -8.02 27.68
C ILE A 60 1.81 -8.87 26.76
N GLU A 61 0.73 -9.45 27.29
CA GLU A 61 -0.21 -10.26 26.51
C GLU A 61 -0.88 -9.44 25.41
N TYR A 62 -1.38 -8.25 25.73
CA TYR A 62 -1.94 -7.35 24.71
C TYR A 62 -0.90 -6.95 23.66
N ASN A 63 0.33 -6.63 24.07
CA ASN A 63 1.41 -6.29 23.13
C ASN A 63 1.69 -7.46 22.17
N TYR A 64 1.79 -8.68 22.69
CA TYR A 64 2.00 -9.88 21.89
C TYR A 64 0.84 -10.13 20.91
N GLN A 65 -0.41 -9.95 21.35
CA GLN A 65 -1.58 -10.07 20.48
C GLN A 65 -1.60 -9.00 19.37
N ILE A 66 -1.26 -7.75 19.69
CA ILE A 66 -1.14 -6.65 18.71
C ILE A 66 -0.07 -6.98 17.68
N HIS A 67 1.11 -7.41 18.12
CA HIS A 67 2.21 -7.78 17.22
C HIS A 67 1.83 -8.90 16.26
N ASN A 68 1.22 -9.95 16.79
CA ASN A 68 0.80 -11.11 16.00
C ASN A 68 -0.28 -10.77 14.99
N ILE A 69 -1.30 -10.01 15.39
CA ILE A 69 -2.41 -9.67 14.50
C ILE A 69 -1.94 -8.72 13.38
N LEU A 70 -1.01 -7.81 13.67
CA LEU A 70 -0.44 -6.92 12.66
C LEU A 70 0.46 -7.67 11.67
N ARG A 71 1.20 -8.68 12.15
CA ARG A 71 1.97 -9.56 11.25
C ARG A 71 1.06 -10.37 10.34
N GLN A 72 -0.07 -10.85 10.85
CA GLN A 72 -1.09 -11.50 10.02
C GLN A 72 -1.72 -10.52 9.01
N ALA A 73 -2.00 -9.29 9.43
CA ALA A 73 -2.47 -8.23 8.54
C ALA A 73 -1.48 -7.95 7.40
N GLU A 74 -0.20 -7.82 7.70
CA GLU A 74 0.85 -7.63 6.69
C GLU A 74 0.91 -8.80 5.69
N ASN A 75 0.85 -10.03 6.18
CA ASN A 75 0.84 -11.23 5.32
C ASN A 75 -0.40 -11.26 4.40
N VAL A 76 -1.58 -10.93 4.93
CA VAL A 76 -2.81 -10.84 4.14
C VAL A 76 -2.75 -9.68 3.15
N GLN A 77 -2.18 -8.53 3.51
CA GLN A 77 -1.95 -7.40 2.61
C GLN A 77 -1.04 -7.79 1.45
N ASN A 78 0.07 -8.49 1.74
CA ASN A 78 0.98 -9.00 0.70
C ASN A 78 0.27 -10.01 -0.21
N THR A 79 -0.58 -10.88 0.37
CA THR A 79 -1.41 -11.80 -0.42
C THR A 79 -2.43 -11.05 -1.29
N PHE A 80 -3.04 -9.97 -0.78
CA PHE A 80 -3.95 -9.11 -1.55
C PHE A 80 -3.24 -8.39 -2.71
N LEU A 81 -1.96 -8.02 -2.53
CA LEU A 81 -1.12 -7.46 -3.58
C LEU A 81 -0.82 -8.43 -4.72
N LEU A 82 -0.89 -9.74 -4.45
CA LEU A 82 -0.78 -10.78 -5.48
C LEU A 82 -2.16 -11.09 -6.09
N THR A 83 -3.17 -11.26 -5.23
CA THR A 83 -4.51 -11.71 -5.63
C THR A 83 -5.57 -10.82 -4.96
N PRO A 84 -6.11 -9.79 -5.64
CA PRO A 84 -6.97 -8.78 -5.03
C PRO A 84 -8.42 -9.27 -4.84
N LEU A 85 -8.61 -10.34 -4.05
CA LEU A 85 -9.94 -10.90 -3.75
C LEU A 85 -10.60 -10.17 -2.58
N HIS A 86 -11.92 -10.01 -2.65
CA HIS A 86 -12.72 -9.38 -1.60
C HIS A 86 -12.51 -10.03 -0.22
N LYS A 87 -12.31 -11.36 -0.17
CA LYS A 87 -12.05 -12.08 1.09
C LYS A 87 -10.83 -11.54 1.84
N TYR A 88 -9.75 -11.21 1.14
CA TYR A 88 -8.53 -10.72 1.79
C TYR A 88 -8.72 -9.31 2.34
N ARG A 89 -9.49 -8.47 1.64
CA ARG A 89 -9.87 -7.15 2.16
C ARG A 89 -10.68 -7.28 3.45
N HIS A 90 -11.65 -8.19 3.50
CA HIS A 90 -12.44 -8.44 4.70
C HIS A 90 -11.57 -8.88 5.87
N THR A 91 -10.76 -9.93 5.68
CA THR A 91 -9.85 -10.45 6.69
C THR A 91 -8.86 -9.38 7.19
N LEU A 92 -8.34 -8.56 6.27
CA LEU A 92 -7.45 -7.46 6.64
C LEU A 92 -8.14 -6.43 7.55
N ASN A 93 -9.38 -6.05 7.23
CA ASN A 93 -10.15 -5.13 8.05
C ASN A 93 -10.47 -5.72 9.44
N GLU A 94 -10.78 -7.01 9.52
CA GLU A 94 -10.97 -7.71 10.80
C GLU A 94 -9.70 -7.67 11.66
N TYR A 95 -8.53 -7.94 11.07
CA TYR A 95 -7.25 -7.87 11.78
C TYR A 95 -6.93 -6.47 12.29
N PHE A 96 -7.19 -5.42 11.50
CA PHE A 96 -7.02 -4.05 11.97
C PHE A 96 -8.01 -3.69 13.09
N ASP A 97 -9.26 -4.14 13.02
CA ASP A 97 -10.25 -3.90 14.08
C ASP A 97 -9.90 -4.61 15.39
N ILE A 98 -9.33 -5.82 15.31
CA ILE A 98 -8.79 -6.53 16.48
C ILE A 98 -7.58 -5.77 17.03
N ALA A 99 -6.64 -5.34 16.18
CA ALA A 99 -5.46 -4.57 16.61
C ALA A 99 -5.83 -3.27 17.33
N LEU A 100 -6.78 -2.51 16.78
CA LEU A 100 -7.29 -1.26 17.38
C LEU A 100 -7.97 -1.51 18.72
N ARG A 101 -8.77 -2.59 18.82
CA ARG A 101 -9.40 -3.00 20.08
C ARG A 101 -8.37 -3.37 21.13
N ASN A 102 -7.40 -4.22 20.79
CA ASN A 102 -6.35 -4.63 21.72
C ASN A 102 -5.46 -3.45 22.14
N THR A 103 -5.18 -2.51 21.25
CA THR A 103 -4.45 -1.28 21.59
C THR A 103 -5.26 -0.40 22.55
N SER A 104 -6.59 -0.34 22.36
CA SER A 104 -7.49 0.38 23.26
C SER A 104 -7.58 -0.26 24.64
N GLU A 105 -7.59 -1.60 24.73
CA GLU A 105 -7.55 -2.32 26.01
C GLU A 105 -6.18 -2.19 26.69
N LEU A 106 -5.07 -2.30 25.94
CA LEU A 106 -3.71 -2.07 26.46
C LEU A 106 -3.61 -0.70 27.14
N LYS A 107 -4.18 0.35 26.53
CA LYS A 107 -4.19 1.70 27.09
C LYS A 107 -4.85 1.79 28.48
N LYS A 108 -5.83 0.93 28.76
CA LYS A 108 -6.58 0.92 30.04
C LYS A 108 -5.85 0.15 31.14
N THR A 109 -4.79 -0.60 30.82
CA THR A 109 -4.04 -1.37 31.81
C THR A 109 -3.33 -0.43 32.78
N SER A 110 -3.33 -0.78 34.08
CA SER A 110 -2.70 0.05 35.12
C SER A 110 -1.19 0.19 34.94
N TRP A 111 -0.55 -0.75 34.24
CA TRP A 111 0.87 -0.68 33.87
C TRP A 111 1.18 0.49 32.93
N ILE A 112 0.33 0.78 31.95
CA ILE A 112 0.55 1.89 31.01
C ILE A 112 0.41 3.25 31.73
N HIS A 113 -0.56 3.36 32.65
CA HIS A 113 -0.72 4.56 33.48
C HIS A 113 0.47 4.79 34.42
N SER A 114 0.98 3.72 35.06
CA SER A 114 2.11 3.84 36.00
C SER A 114 3.45 4.11 35.31
N THR A 115 3.60 3.74 34.04
CA THR A 115 4.82 3.95 33.25
C THR A 115 4.79 5.22 32.39
N GLY A 116 3.64 5.91 32.29
CA GLY A 116 3.50 7.14 31.50
C GLY A 116 3.51 6.91 29.99
N GLN A 117 3.25 5.69 29.51
CA GLN A 117 3.32 5.31 28.08
C GLN A 117 2.04 5.62 27.29
N GLU A 118 1.09 6.33 27.89
CA GLU A 118 -0.24 6.58 27.29
C GLU A 118 -0.19 7.25 25.91
N GLN A 119 0.77 8.16 25.70
CA GLN A 119 0.93 8.84 24.41
C GLN A 119 1.50 7.91 23.34
N GLU A 120 2.44 7.04 23.67
CA GLU A 120 2.97 6.04 22.73
C GLU A 120 1.86 5.09 22.28
N ILE A 121 1.04 4.59 23.21
CA ILE A 121 -0.11 3.73 22.88
C ILE A 121 -1.15 4.49 22.03
N LYS A 122 -1.33 5.79 22.27
CA LYS A 122 -2.21 6.63 21.45
C LYS A 122 -1.66 6.80 20.03
N HIS A 123 -0.36 7.04 19.87
CA HIS A 123 0.29 7.12 18.57
C HIS A 123 0.19 5.79 17.80
N LEU A 124 0.47 4.67 18.46
CA LEU A 124 0.28 3.33 17.89
C LEU A 124 -1.16 3.13 17.39
N HIS A 125 -2.16 3.46 18.20
CA HIS A 125 -3.57 3.37 17.79
C HIS A 125 -3.87 4.23 16.55
N THR A 126 -3.37 5.47 16.52
CA THR A 126 -3.53 6.38 15.38
C THR A 126 -2.87 5.83 14.12
N ASP A 127 -1.65 5.31 14.22
CA ASP A 127 -0.92 4.76 13.07
C ASP A 127 -1.59 3.49 12.52
N ILE A 128 -2.09 2.59 13.39
CA ILE A 128 -2.89 1.43 12.95
C ILE A 128 -4.17 1.89 12.23
N SER A 129 -4.84 2.93 12.75
CA SER A 129 -6.05 3.47 12.12
C SER A 129 -5.75 4.08 10.74
N MET A 130 -4.65 4.82 10.61
CA MET A 130 -4.18 5.35 9.32
C MET A 130 -3.84 4.22 8.35
N LEU A 131 -3.19 3.15 8.82
CA LEU A 131 -2.87 1.98 8.00
C LEU A 131 -4.14 1.26 7.52
N LYS A 132 -5.17 1.13 8.36
CA LYS A 132 -6.48 0.60 7.96
C LYS A 132 -7.09 1.42 6.82
N GLN A 133 -7.16 2.75 6.98
CA GLN A 133 -7.71 3.66 5.96
C GLN A 133 -6.89 3.60 4.66
N ALA A 134 -5.57 3.58 4.76
CA ALA A 134 -4.68 3.46 3.61
C ALA A 134 -4.90 2.11 2.89
N SER A 135 -5.11 1.03 3.62
CA SER A 135 -5.38 -0.29 3.05
C SER A 135 -6.73 -0.36 2.32
N ASP A 136 -7.77 0.27 2.86
CA ASP A 136 -9.06 0.41 2.14
C ASP A 136 -8.92 1.25 0.86
N LYS A 137 -8.10 2.31 0.90
CA LYS A 137 -7.79 3.10 -0.30
C LYS A 137 -7.02 2.28 -1.33
N LEU A 138 -6.04 1.50 -0.92
CA LEU A 138 -5.32 0.57 -1.79
C LEU A 138 -6.30 -0.44 -2.43
N ALA A 139 -7.24 -0.98 -1.65
CA ALA A 139 -8.24 -1.89 -2.18
C ALA A 139 -9.12 -1.21 -3.24
N THR A 140 -9.47 0.06 -3.04
CA THR A 140 -10.20 0.86 -4.04
C THR A 140 -9.39 1.09 -5.32
N ILE A 141 -8.09 1.39 -5.20
CA ILE A 141 -7.17 1.49 -6.34
C ILE A 141 -7.15 0.19 -7.14
N ARG A 142 -7.11 -0.96 -6.46
CA ARG A 142 -6.98 -2.28 -7.09
C ARG A 142 -8.31 -2.90 -7.53
N SER A 143 -9.45 -2.34 -7.11
CA SER A 143 -10.79 -2.86 -7.42
C SER A 143 -11.24 -2.66 -8.87
N LYS A 144 -10.67 -1.68 -9.57
CA LYS A 144 -11.01 -1.34 -10.95
C LYS A 144 -9.74 -1.14 -11.75
N ILE A 145 -9.74 -1.66 -12.99
CA ILE A 145 -8.56 -1.58 -13.85
C ILE A 145 -8.21 -0.13 -14.22
N GLU A 146 -9.21 0.74 -14.29
CA GLU A 146 -9.07 2.17 -14.54
C GLU A 146 -8.39 2.92 -13.39
N ASN A 147 -8.60 2.46 -12.16
CA ASN A 147 -7.94 3.03 -10.99
C ASN A 147 -6.50 2.50 -10.88
N LEU A 148 -6.29 1.24 -11.25
CA LEU A 148 -4.97 0.59 -11.19
C LEU A 148 -4.03 1.13 -12.29
N PHE A 149 -4.54 1.32 -13.51
CA PHE A 149 -3.80 1.82 -14.66
C PHE A 149 -4.44 3.12 -15.18
N PRO A 150 -4.01 4.30 -14.70
CA PRO A 150 -4.62 5.59 -15.08
C PRO A 150 -4.62 5.83 -16.60
N ALA A 151 -3.62 5.30 -17.29
CA ALA A 151 -3.47 5.41 -18.75
C ALA A 151 -4.52 4.63 -19.55
N ILE A 152 -5.29 3.70 -18.95
CA ILE A 152 -6.24 2.85 -19.70
C ILE A 152 -7.33 3.66 -20.41
N THR A 153 -7.70 4.81 -19.86
CA THR A 153 -8.67 5.71 -20.48
C THR A 153 -8.13 6.27 -21.79
N ILE A 154 -6.86 6.68 -21.82
CA ILE A 154 -6.17 7.18 -23.03
C ILE A 154 -6.03 6.04 -24.04
N LEU A 155 -5.62 4.85 -23.59
CA LEU A 155 -5.49 3.66 -24.43
C LEU A 155 -6.81 3.33 -25.15
N ARG A 156 -7.93 3.31 -24.43
CA ARG A 156 -9.24 2.92 -24.96
C ARG A 156 -9.92 4.03 -25.76
N LYS A 157 -9.97 5.25 -25.23
CA LYS A 157 -10.76 6.34 -25.82
C LYS A 157 -10.02 7.09 -26.93
N VAL A 158 -8.68 7.05 -26.94
CA VAL A 158 -7.87 7.77 -27.91
C VAL A 158 -7.12 6.81 -28.81
N MET A 159 -6.20 6.00 -28.26
CA MET A 159 -5.29 5.22 -29.10
C MET A 159 -6.01 4.12 -29.89
N LEU A 160 -6.92 3.37 -29.26
CA LEU A 160 -7.68 2.32 -29.95
C LEU A 160 -8.58 2.89 -31.06
N VAL A 161 -9.23 4.02 -30.79
CA VAL A 161 -10.10 4.70 -31.77
C VAL A 161 -9.28 5.17 -32.97
N ASN A 162 -8.17 5.88 -32.74
CA ASN A 162 -7.34 6.37 -33.84
C ASN A 162 -6.63 5.23 -34.59
N ASN A 163 -6.30 4.12 -33.94
CA ASN A 163 -5.81 2.92 -34.63
C ASN A 163 -6.85 2.36 -35.61
N ARG A 164 -8.13 2.25 -35.19
CA ARG A 164 -9.21 1.79 -36.06
C ARG A 164 -9.44 2.76 -37.21
N ASN A 165 -9.51 4.06 -36.92
CA ASN A 165 -9.74 5.10 -37.92
C ASN A 165 -8.62 5.11 -38.98
N PHE A 166 -7.36 5.03 -38.55
CA PHE A 166 -6.22 4.95 -39.48
C PHE A 166 -6.35 3.72 -40.38
N TYR A 167 -6.58 2.54 -39.80
CA TYR A 167 -6.66 1.30 -40.56
C TYR A 167 -7.85 1.29 -41.55
N THR A 168 -9.00 1.80 -41.13
CA THR A 168 -10.19 1.94 -41.98
C THR A 168 -9.92 2.89 -43.14
N ALA A 169 -9.36 4.07 -42.87
CA ALA A 169 -9.02 5.05 -43.89
C ALA A 169 -7.99 4.50 -44.89
N ALA A 170 -6.92 3.85 -44.41
CA ALA A 170 -5.94 3.21 -45.29
C ALA A 170 -6.58 2.13 -46.19
N SER A 171 -7.52 1.35 -45.64
CA SER A 171 -8.24 0.33 -46.42
C SER A 171 -9.17 0.94 -47.46
N GLN A 172 -9.78 2.10 -47.17
CA GLN A 172 -10.60 2.82 -48.14
C GLN A 172 -9.76 3.39 -49.29
N GLY A 173 -8.58 3.96 -49.00
CA GLY A 173 -7.63 4.41 -50.02
C GLY A 173 -7.13 3.26 -50.92
N LEU A 174 -6.86 2.10 -50.34
CA LEU A 174 -6.53 0.88 -51.09
C LEU A 174 -7.67 0.42 -52.01
N ASN A 175 -8.91 0.49 -51.53
CA ASN A 175 -10.07 0.07 -52.31
C ASN A 175 -10.33 0.99 -53.51
N GLU A 176 -10.07 2.29 -53.39
CA GLU A 176 -10.23 3.23 -54.52
C GLU A 176 -9.19 2.97 -55.62
N THR A 177 -7.96 2.63 -55.23
CA THR A 177 -6.87 2.34 -56.17
C THR A 177 -6.93 0.93 -56.75
N ASN A 178 -7.85 0.07 -56.28
CA ASN A 178 -7.97 -1.31 -56.72
C ASN A 178 -8.74 -1.40 -58.05
N SER A 179 -8.02 -1.38 -59.17
CA SER A 179 -8.56 -1.56 -60.53
C SER A 179 -7.86 -2.72 -61.27
N ALA A 180 -8.58 -3.42 -62.14
CA ALA A 180 -8.02 -4.55 -62.91
C ALA A 180 -6.93 -4.09 -63.92
N ASP A 181 -7.05 -2.86 -64.42
CA ASP A 181 -6.10 -2.22 -65.34
C ASP A 181 -5.45 -0.98 -64.69
N MET A 182 -4.72 -1.16 -63.58
CA MET A 182 -3.99 -0.06 -62.94
C MET A 182 -2.91 0.50 -63.86
N ASP A 183 -3.00 1.79 -64.18
CA ASP A 183 -1.88 2.54 -64.71
C ASP A 183 -0.71 2.61 -63.70
N PRO A 184 0.52 2.91 -64.15
CA PRO A 184 1.67 2.96 -63.25
C PRO A 184 1.54 3.96 -62.09
N SER A 185 0.82 5.08 -62.28
CA SER A 185 0.62 6.10 -61.25
C SER A 185 -0.35 5.63 -60.17
N GLN A 186 -1.44 4.94 -60.56
CA GLN A 186 -2.40 4.36 -59.63
C GLN A 186 -1.78 3.21 -58.84
N ARG A 187 -0.90 2.42 -59.48
CA ARG A 187 -0.12 1.38 -58.79
C ARG A 187 0.80 1.98 -57.73
N GLU A 188 1.51 3.06 -58.02
CA GLU A 188 2.37 3.74 -57.04
C GLU A 188 1.55 4.25 -55.84
N ILE A 189 0.37 4.84 -56.08
CA ILE A 189 -0.51 5.30 -55.00
C ILE A 189 -1.04 4.12 -54.16
N HIS A 190 -1.40 3.02 -54.81
CA HIS A 190 -1.81 1.78 -54.14
C HIS A 190 -0.71 1.27 -53.19
N GLU A 191 0.52 1.17 -53.70
CA GLU A 191 1.70 0.74 -52.93
C GLU A 191 1.98 1.67 -51.75
N LEU A 192 1.79 2.99 -51.90
CA LEU A 192 1.95 3.96 -50.82
C LEU A 192 0.90 3.79 -49.71
N PHE A 193 -0.37 3.57 -50.06
CA PHE A 193 -1.41 3.26 -49.06
C PHE A 193 -1.13 1.92 -48.36
N GLU A 194 -0.66 0.92 -49.11
CA GLU A 194 -0.32 -0.40 -48.57
C GLU A 194 0.85 -0.29 -47.59
N ALA A 195 1.94 0.35 -48.00
CA ALA A 195 3.10 0.61 -47.17
C ALA A 195 2.71 1.37 -45.89
N SER A 196 1.88 2.42 -46.01
CA SER A 196 1.39 3.19 -44.86
C SER A 196 0.63 2.31 -43.86
N ARG A 197 -0.22 1.42 -44.37
CA ARG A 197 -0.99 0.47 -43.54
C ARG A 197 -0.06 -0.55 -42.86
N LEU A 198 0.92 -1.08 -43.60
CA LEU A 198 1.87 -2.08 -43.08
C LEU A 198 2.75 -1.49 -41.97
N GLU A 199 3.34 -0.31 -42.20
CA GLU A 199 4.18 0.35 -41.20
C GLU A 199 3.38 0.75 -39.96
N TRP A 200 2.14 1.21 -40.15
CA TRP A 200 1.24 1.45 -39.03
C TRP A 200 0.98 0.19 -38.20
N LEU A 201 0.70 -0.95 -38.85
CA LEU A 201 0.49 -2.22 -38.14
C LEU A 201 1.74 -2.67 -37.36
N ARG A 202 2.94 -2.49 -37.94
CA ARG A 202 4.21 -2.78 -37.26
C ARG A 202 4.38 -1.91 -36.01
N MET A 203 4.17 -0.60 -36.14
CA MET A 203 4.16 0.35 -35.02
C MET A 203 3.21 -0.08 -33.90
N ILE A 204 1.98 -0.44 -34.25
CA ILE A 204 0.97 -0.89 -33.27
C ILE A 204 1.38 -2.20 -32.59
N ASN A 205 2.04 -3.11 -33.31
CA ASN A 205 2.51 -4.36 -32.73
C ASN A 205 3.70 -4.15 -31.77
N HIS A 206 4.65 -3.28 -32.11
CA HIS A 206 5.70 -2.90 -31.17
C HIS A 206 5.14 -2.18 -29.95
N PHE A 207 4.15 -1.32 -30.13
CA PHE A 207 3.44 -0.68 -29.02
C PHE A 207 2.76 -1.70 -28.09
N ARG A 208 2.04 -2.68 -28.65
CA ARG A 208 1.41 -3.76 -27.85
C ARG A 208 2.45 -4.58 -27.09
N ARG A 209 3.57 -4.92 -27.73
CA ARG A 209 4.67 -5.61 -27.07
C ARG A 209 5.26 -4.78 -25.95
N ASN A 210 5.45 -3.48 -26.16
CA ASN A 210 5.90 -2.56 -25.13
C ASN A 210 4.94 -2.58 -23.94
N LEU A 211 3.63 -2.43 -24.19
CA LEU A 211 2.59 -2.48 -23.16
C LEU A 211 2.61 -3.79 -22.35
N LEU A 212 2.85 -4.94 -22.99
CA LEU A 212 2.99 -6.23 -22.30
C LEU A 212 4.20 -6.26 -21.37
N LEU A 213 5.34 -5.69 -21.78
CA LEU A 213 6.50 -5.56 -20.90
C LEU A 213 6.23 -4.60 -19.73
N LEU A 214 5.44 -3.55 -19.94
CA LEU A 214 5.07 -2.59 -18.89
C LEU A 214 4.08 -3.15 -17.87
N THR A 215 3.26 -4.12 -18.28
CA THR A 215 2.19 -4.70 -17.44
C THR A 215 2.56 -6.07 -16.86
N GLY A 216 3.55 -6.75 -17.43
CA GLY A 216 4.00 -8.07 -17.02
C GLY A 216 4.82 -8.07 -15.72
N SER A 217 4.80 -9.19 -15.00
CA SER A 217 5.71 -9.47 -13.87
C SER A 217 7.11 -9.88 -14.32
N PHE A 218 7.36 -9.94 -15.63
CA PHE A 218 8.65 -10.30 -16.19
C PHE A 218 9.55 -9.08 -16.09
N GLY A 219 10.69 -9.21 -15.42
CA GLY A 219 11.69 -8.15 -15.24
C GLY A 219 12.32 -7.72 -16.56
N ALA A 220 11.54 -7.04 -17.40
CA ALA A 220 12.01 -6.45 -18.64
C ALA A 220 13.13 -5.46 -18.29
N SER A 221 14.29 -5.64 -18.90
CA SER A 221 15.38 -4.71 -18.67
C SER A 221 14.98 -3.34 -19.19
N LYS A 222 15.42 -2.27 -18.53
CA LYS A 222 15.22 -0.89 -19.00
C LYS A 222 15.66 -0.73 -20.48
N SER A 223 16.68 -1.47 -20.90
CA SER A 223 17.16 -1.51 -22.29
C SER A 223 16.15 -2.09 -23.28
N GLN A 224 15.38 -3.14 -22.91
CA GLN A 224 14.36 -3.72 -23.79
C GLN A 224 13.18 -2.77 -24.00
N ILE A 225 12.74 -2.10 -22.93
CA ILE A 225 11.67 -1.09 -23.00
C ILE A 225 12.11 0.08 -23.89
N GLN A 226 13.35 0.56 -23.70
CA GLN A 226 13.91 1.64 -24.50
C GLN A 226 14.02 1.27 -25.99
N ALA A 227 14.46 0.05 -26.30
CA ALA A 227 14.57 -0.42 -27.68
C ALA A 227 13.21 -0.42 -28.39
N LEU A 228 12.16 -0.91 -27.72
CA LEU A 228 10.80 -0.87 -28.29
C LEU A 228 10.27 0.56 -28.45
N ALA A 229 10.54 1.45 -27.50
CA ALA A 229 10.16 2.86 -27.63
C ALA A 229 10.84 3.53 -28.84
N ASN A 230 12.12 3.22 -29.08
CA ASN A 230 12.85 3.70 -30.25
C ASN A 230 12.28 3.14 -31.56
N ASN A 231 11.92 1.84 -31.59
CA ASN A 231 11.28 1.24 -32.76
C ASN A 231 9.94 1.91 -33.10
N ILE A 232 9.08 2.11 -32.10
CA ILE A 232 7.78 2.78 -32.27
C ILE A 232 7.97 4.19 -32.85
N LYS A 233 8.98 4.92 -32.38
CA LYS A 233 9.31 6.25 -32.91
C LYS A 233 9.75 6.18 -34.38
N ALA A 234 10.69 5.30 -34.70
CA ALA A 234 11.17 5.14 -36.08
C ALA A 234 10.05 4.75 -37.04
N GLU A 235 9.15 3.84 -36.63
CA GLU A 235 8.00 3.43 -37.44
C GLU A 235 6.98 4.55 -37.60
N TYR A 236 6.76 5.38 -36.57
CA TYR A 236 5.93 6.56 -36.69
C TYR A 236 6.51 7.58 -37.69
N GLU A 237 7.82 7.82 -37.64
CA GLU A 237 8.52 8.69 -38.59
C GLU A 237 8.38 8.16 -40.03
N GLN A 238 8.49 6.85 -40.22
CA GLN A 238 8.26 6.20 -41.51
C GLN A 238 6.81 6.38 -42.00
N VAL A 239 5.81 6.22 -41.12
CA VAL A 239 4.41 6.50 -41.46
C VAL A 239 4.24 7.96 -41.88
N GLN A 240 4.81 8.92 -41.14
CA GLN A 240 4.75 10.34 -41.50
C GLN A 240 5.36 10.62 -42.87
N HIS A 241 6.50 9.99 -43.18
CA HIS A 241 7.15 10.10 -44.48
C HIS A 241 6.25 9.59 -45.62
N LEU A 242 5.63 8.42 -45.47
CA LEU A 242 4.71 7.86 -46.47
C LEU A 242 3.47 8.73 -46.68
N LEU A 243 2.90 9.28 -45.60
CA LEU A 243 1.77 10.22 -45.67
C LEU A 243 2.16 11.52 -46.39
N ALA A 244 3.38 12.02 -46.19
CA ALA A 244 3.88 13.20 -46.89
C ALA A 244 3.96 12.95 -48.41
N ILE A 245 4.45 11.78 -48.83
CA ILE A 245 4.48 11.40 -50.26
C ILE A 245 3.05 11.33 -50.82
N LEU A 246 2.11 10.69 -50.12
CA LEU A 246 0.70 10.65 -50.53
C LEU A 246 0.09 12.06 -50.63
N ASN A 247 0.48 12.98 -49.74
CA ASN A 247 0.04 14.37 -49.79
C ASN A 247 0.61 15.11 -51.00
N ASP A 248 1.82 14.78 -51.45
CA ASP A 248 2.38 15.31 -52.70
C ASP A 248 1.58 14.84 -53.91
N LYS A 249 1.23 13.55 -53.95
CA LYS A 249 0.36 12.97 -54.98
C LYS A 249 -1.03 13.64 -54.97
N LYS A 250 -1.56 13.97 -53.79
CA LYS A 250 -2.82 14.69 -53.64
C LYS A 250 -2.74 16.09 -54.23
N ARG A 251 -1.66 16.84 -53.94
CA ARG A 251 -1.41 18.18 -54.47
C ARG A 251 -1.26 18.19 -55.99
N GLN A 252 -0.77 17.10 -56.57
CA GLN A 252 -0.68 16.88 -58.01
C GLN A 252 -2.01 16.46 -58.67
N GLY A 253 -3.09 16.32 -57.88
CA GLY A 253 -4.39 15.90 -58.38
C GLY A 253 -4.48 14.41 -58.75
N GLN A 254 -3.54 13.59 -58.27
CA GLN A 254 -3.46 12.17 -58.62
C GLN A 254 -4.28 11.27 -57.69
N LEU A 255 -4.70 11.78 -56.52
CA LEU A 255 -5.61 11.08 -55.62
C LEU A 255 -7.07 11.40 -55.98
N GLY A 256 -7.90 10.37 -56.02
CA GLY A 256 -9.35 10.52 -56.12
C GLY A 256 -9.96 11.15 -54.86
N PHE A 257 -11.29 11.29 -54.88
CA PHE A 257 -12.02 11.88 -53.76
C PHE A 257 -11.88 11.03 -52.49
N GLN A 258 -12.06 9.71 -52.60
CA GLN A 258 -11.99 8.83 -51.45
C GLN A 258 -10.57 8.75 -50.88
N GLY A 259 -9.55 8.71 -51.73
CA GLY A 259 -8.14 8.65 -51.36
C GLY A 259 -7.69 9.93 -50.69
N SER A 260 -8.13 11.10 -51.20
CA SER A 260 -7.85 12.39 -50.58
C SER A 260 -8.44 12.53 -49.17
N GLN A 261 -9.65 12.01 -48.95
CA GLN A 261 -10.29 11.95 -47.63
C GLN A 261 -9.58 10.94 -46.71
N SER A 262 -9.27 9.75 -47.25
CA SER A 262 -8.57 8.68 -46.54
C SER A 262 -7.22 9.15 -46.01
N LEU A 263 -6.44 9.87 -46.82
CA LEU A 263 -5.18 10.48 -46.41
C LEU A 263 -5.37 11.45 -45.24
N SER A 264 -6.36 12.35 -45.32
CA SER A 264 -6.66 13.32 -44.25
C SER A 264 -7.02 12.64 -42.93
N ASP A 265 -7.78 11.54 -43.00
CA ASP A 265 -8.19 10.76 -41.84
C ASP A 265 -7.00 9.97 -41.24
N MET A 266 -6.11 9.45 -42.09
CA MET A 266 -4.85 8.82 -41.68
C MET A 266 -3.94 9.82 -40.96
N GLU A 267 -3.69 11.00 -41.53
CA GLU A 267 -2.85 12.05 -40.92
C GLU A 267 -3.41 12.51 -39.56
N THR A 268 -4.72 12.71 -39.49
CA THR A 268 -5.40 13.12 -38.25
C THR A 268 -5.29 12.03 -37.18
N SER A 269 -5.53 10.78 -37.56
CA SER A 269 -5.46 9.63 -36.66
C SER A 269 -4.04 9.38 -36.17
N ALA A 270 -3.05 9.47 -37.06
CA ALA A 270 -1.64 9.30 -36.74
C ALA A 270 -1.17 10.34 -35.72
N ARG A 271 -1.48 11.63 -35.95
CA ARG A 271 -1.13 12.71 -35.00
C ARG A 271 -1.77 12.51 -33.63
N LYS A 272 -3.09 12.26 -33.59
CA LYS A 272 -3.82 12.04 -32.32
C LYS A 272 -3.29 10.83 -31.55
N TRP A 273 -2.98 9.74 -32.25
CA TRP A 273 -2.39 8.55 -31.64
C TRP A 273 -1.00 8.84 -31.07
N TRP A 274 -0.15 9.56 -31.81
CA TRP A 274 1.21 9.89 -31.38
C TRP A 274 1.23 10.79 -30.14
N THR A 275 0.40 11.84 -30.11
CA THR A 275 0.27 12.68 -28.92
C THR A 275 -0.18 11.87 -27.71
N ALA A 276 -1.11 10.93 -27.88
CA ALA A 276 -1.55 10.05 -26.80
C ALA A 276 -0.44 9.09 -26.33
N TYR A 277 0.36 8.56 -27.26
CA TYR A 277 1.52 7.73 -26.96
C TYR A 277 2.56 8.49 -26.13
N GLN A 278 2.89 9.73 -26.50
CA GLN A 278 3.82 10.57 -25.75
C GLN A 278 3.35 10.80 -24.31
N ASN A 279 2.06 11.09 -24.12
CA ASN A 279 1.49 11.25 -22.77
C ASN A 279 1.60 9.98 -21.93
N ILE A 280 1.43 8.80 -22.55
CA ILE A 280 1.58 7.51 -21.88
C ILE A 280 3.04 7.24 -21.49
N ASN A 281 4.00 7.56 -22.35
CA ASN A 281 5.41 7.40 -22.03
C ASN A 281 5.84 8.27 -20.83
N VAL A 282 5.34 9.51 -20.73
CA VAL A 282 5.61 10.37 -19.55
C VAL A 282 5.04 9.75 -18.26
N ALA A 283 3.82 9.19 -18.32
CA ALA A 283 3.22 8.51 -17.18
C ALA A 283 4.00 7.24 -16.78
N HIS A 284 4.62 6.56 -17.76
CA HIS A 284 5.50 5.44 -17.50
C HIS A 284 6.80 5.87 -16.81
N ASP A 285 7.50 6.85 -17.37
CA ASP A 285 8.82 7.29 -16.88
C ASP A 285 8.77 7.89 -15.47
N SER A 286 7.62 8.46 -15.09
CA SER A 286 7.36 8.96 -13.74
C SER A 286 7.04 7.86 -12.70
N GLY A 287 6.99 6.59 -13.10
CA GLY A 287 6.63 5.46 -12.23
C GLY A 287 5.15 5.44 -11.84
N GLN A 288 4.32 6.25 -12.50
CA GLN A 288 2.87 6.38 -12.24
C GLN A 288 2.02 5.46 -13.13
N TRP A 289 2.67 4.54 -13.84
CA TRP A 289 2.00 3.57 -14.71
C TRP A 289 0.97 2.71 -13.96
N ARG A 290 1.33 2.25 -12.76
CA ARG A 290 0.49 1.53 -11.83
C ARG A 290 0.31 2.34 -10.57
N ALA A 291 -0.91 2.76 -10.27
CA ALA A 291 -1.20 3.65 -9.14
C ALA A 291 -0.95 3.00 -7.77
N ASP A 292 -1.02 1.66 -7.69
CA ASP A 292 -0.78 0.92 -6.44
C ASP A 292 0.69 0.91 -6.02
N VAL A 293 1.63 0.86 -6.97
CA VAL A 293 3.07 0.81 -6.69
C VAL A 293 3.58 2.00 -5.86
N PRO A 294 3.43 3.26 -6.28
CA PRO A 294 3.86 4.40 -5.48
C PRO A 294 3.06 4.52 -4.19
N PHE A 295 1.79 4.11 -4.17
CA PHE A 295 0.96 4.14 -2.98
C PHE A 295 1.46 3.16 -1.90
N VAL A 296 1.80 1.93 -2.28
CA VAL A 296 2.39 0.93 -1.38
C VAL A 296 3.74 1.42 -0.86
N LYS A 297 4.62 1.88 -1.75
CA LYS A 297 5.97 2.33 -1.40
C LYS A 297 5.96 3.55 -0.47
N ASN A 298 5.12 4.54 -0.74
CA ASN A 298 5.18 5.84 -0.07
C ASN A 298 4.16 5.99 1.06
N THR A 299 3.15 5.11 1.15
CA THR A 299 2.09 5.18 2.17
C THR A 299 2.04 3.92 3.03
N ILE A 300 1.90 2.74 2.43
CA ILE A 300 1.68 1.50 3.18
C ILE A 300 2.95 1.08 3.95
N HIS A 301 4.10 0.94 3.28
CA HIS A 301 5.34 0.50 3.96
C HIS A 301 5.74 1.46 5.09
N PRO A 302 5.77 2.79 4.91
CA PRO A 302 6.14 3.70 5.99
C PRO A 302 5.20 3.65 7.20
N LEU A 303 3.92 3.31 7.01
CA LEU A 303 2.98 3.13 8.13
C LEU A 303 3.27 1.84 8.90
N TYR A 304 3.56 0.73 8.23
CA TYR A 304 4.05 -0.48 8.90
C TYR A 304 5.36 -0.20 9.66
N ASP A 305 6.33 0.49 9.05
CA ASP A 305 7.61 0.82 9.69
C ASP A 305 7.45 1.73 10.92
N LYS A 306 6.43 2.59 10.95
CA LYS A 306 6.10 3.37 12.16
C LYS A 306 5.54 2.47 13.25
N ILE A 307 4.54 1.65 12.93
CA ILE A 307 3.90 0.73 13.86
C ILE A 307 4.93 -0.23 14.47
N TRP A 308 5.82 -0.80 13.66
CA TRP A 308 6.87 -1.71 14.14
C TRP A 308 7.92 -1.06 15.04
N ARG A 309 8.04 0.28 15.04
CA ARG A 309 8.92 1.00 15.97
C ARG A 309 8.27 1.25 17.33
N HIS A 310 6.94 1.18 17.41
CA HIS A 310 6.20 1.32 18.67
C HIS A 310 6.07 0.00 19.44
N LEU A 311 6.31 -1.14 18.79
CA LEU A 311 6.17 -2.50 19.33
C LEU A 311 7.52 -3.10 19.72
#